data_AF-A0A7M4AH19-F1
#
_entry.id   AF-A0A7M4AH19-F1
#
_cell.length_a   1.000
_cell.length_b   1.000
_cell.length_c   1.000
_cell.angle_alpha   90.00
_cell.angle_beta   90.00
_cell.angle_gamma   90.00
#
_symmetry.space_group_name_H-M   'P 1'
#
loop_
_entity.id
_entity.type
_entity.pdbx_description
1 polymer ?
#
loop_
_entity_poly.entity_id
_entity_poly.type
_entity_poly.pdbx_seq_one_letter_code
_entity_poly.pdbx_strand_id
1 'polypeptide(L)'
;LLEFGITAGDRKNVHLSRSISNAMEAGHVRIDRPAILEIDTVRADADGIVIYRAGTTVFLTDEVPGDYLYRVDEDDPMIQEIIAEWEQEEE
;
A
#
# COMPACT_ATOMS: atom_id res chain seq x y z
N LEU A 1 -6.43 -11.01 -3.39
CA LEU A 1 -5.33 -10.43 -2.60
C LEU A 1 -5.37 -10.94 -1.17
N LEU A 2 -6.44 -10.70 -0.40
CA LEU A 2 -6.50 -11.17 1.00
C LEU A 2 -6.39 -12.70 1.16
N GLU A 3 -6.83 -13.49 0.17
CA GLU A 3 -6.71 -14.96 0.20
C GLU A 3 -5.36 -15.50 -0.31
N PHE A 4 -4.68 -14.74 -1.18
CA PHE A 4 -3.51 -15.24 -1.93
C PHE A 4 -2.22 -14.42 -1.70
N GLY A 5 -2.30 -13.33 -0.94
CA GLY A 5 -1.22 -12.36 -0.76
C GLY A 5 -1.01 -11.41 -1.95
N ILE A 6 0.10 -10.68 -1.90
CA ILE A 6 0.64 -9.81 -2.93
C ILE A 6 1.97 -10.39 -3.40
N THR A 7 2.11 -10.57 -4.71
CA THR A 7 3.37 -10.98 -5.36
C THR A 7 3.88 -9.86 -6.26
N ALA A 8 5.17 -9.88 -6.58
CA ALA A 8 5.82 -8.82 -7.35
C ALA A 8 5.33 -8.69 -8.81
N GLY A 9 4.57 -9.66 -9.32
CA GLY A 9 4.11 -9.71 -10.71
C GLY A 9 5.30 -9.67 -11.68
N ASP A 10 5.32 -8.68 -12.58
CA ASP A 10 6.42 -8.47 -13.53
C ASP A 10 7.65 -7.77 -12.91
N ARG A 11 7.55 -7.30 -11.67
CA ARG A 11 8.66 -6.65 -10.94
C ARG A 11 9.47 -7.69 -10.16
N LYS A 12 10.64 -7.27 -9.67
CA LYS A 12 11.49 -8.11 -8.82
C LYS A 12 10.98 -8.25 -7.38
N ASN A 13 10.34 -7.20 -6.84
CA ASN A 13 9.87 -7.14 -5.47
C ASN A 13 8.53 -6.43 -5.39
N VAL A 14 7.74 -6.77 -4.38
CA VAL A 14 6.55 -6.01 -3.96
C VAL A 14 7.02 -4.68 -3.38
N HIS A 15 6.39 -3.59 -3.81
CA HIS A 15 6.69 -2.24 -3.34
C HIS A 15 5.65 -1.81 -2.32
N LEU A 16 6.12 -1.37 -1.15
CA LEU A 16 5.28 -0.89 -0.06
C LEU A 16 5.53 0.61 0.15
N SER A 17 4.47 1.32 0.52
CA SER A 17 4.50 2.74 0.85
C SER A 17 4.53 2.93 2.37
N ARG A 18 5.22 3.99 2.83
CA ARG A 18 5.36 4.31 4.26
C ARG A 18 4.06 4.73 4.93
N SER A 19 3.16 5.37 4.19
CA SER A 19 1.90 5.92 4.69
C SER A 19 0.79 5.75 3.66
N ILE A 20 -0.46 5.93 4.12
CA ILE A 20 -1.64 5.97 3.25
C ILE A 20 -1.46 7.02 2.15
N SER A 21 -0.98 8.23 2.46
CA SER A 21 -0.77 9.29 1.47
C SER A 21 0.22 8.86 0.37
N ASN A 22 1.35 8.25 0.74
CA ASN A 22 2.30 7.75 -0.26
C ASN A 22 1.76 6.57 -1.06
N ALA A 23 0.87 5.75 -0.48
CA ALA A 23 0.21 4.66 -1.18
C ALA A 23 -0.83 5.18 -2.18
N MET A 24 -1.63 6.17 -1.76
CA MET A 24 -2.62 6.89 -2.57
C MET A 24 -1.93 7.53 -3.77
N GLU A 25 -0.90 8.36 -3.55
CA GLU A 25 -0.11 8.99 -4.63
C GLU A 25 0.45 7.96 -5.61
N ALA A 26 1.05 6.86 -5.12
CA ALA A 26 1.64 5.84 -5.96
C ALA A 26 0.60 5.07 -6.81
N GLY A 27 -0.59 4.81 -6.23
CA GLY A 27 -1.71 4.17 -6.92
C GLY A 27 -2.39 5.08 -7.93
N HIS A 28 -2.51 6.36 -7.60
CA HIS A 28 -3.20 7.38 -8.40
C HIS A 28 -2.55 7.62 -9.77
N VAL A 29 -1.27 7.29 -9.92
CA VAL A 29 -0.58 7.27 -11.22
C VAL A 29 -1.30 6.40 -12.27
N ARG A 30 -2.11 5.41 -11.84
CA ARG A 30 -2.81 4.48 -12.74
C ARG A 30 -4.30 4.34 -12.49
N ILE A 31 -4.77 4.64 -11.28
CA ILE A 31 -6.15 4.41 -10.84
C ILE A 31 -6.59 5.62 -10.05
N ASP A 32 -7.60 6.35 -10.53
CA ASP A 32 -8.06 7.61 -9.91
C ASP A 32 -8.36 7.47 -8.42
N ARG A 33 -8.95 6.34 -8.02
CA ARG A 33 -9.22 6.01 -6.61
C ARG A 33 -8.66 4.63 -6.27
N PRO A 34 -7.37 4.54 -5.87
CA PRO A 34 -6.74 3.27 -5.58
C PRO A 34 -7.24 2.72 -4.24
N ALA A 35 -7.52 1.42 -4.19
CA ALA A 35 -7.77 0.74 -2.92
C ALA A 35 -6.48 0.62 -2.11
N ILE A 36 -6.55 0.89 -0.81
CA ILE A 36 -5.40 0.82 0.09
C ILE A 36 -5.45 -0.46 0.93
N LEU A 37 -4.30 -1.14 0.98
CA LEU A 37 -4.07 -2.29 1.85
C LEU A 37 -2.99 -1.91 2.87
N GLU A 38 -3.34 -2.02 4.14
CA GLU A 38 -2.39 -1.93 5.25
C GLU A 38 -1.73 -3.29 5.48
N ILE A 39 -0.47 -3.26 5.91
CA ILE A 39 0.32 -4.46 6.18
C ILE A 39 0.75 -4.45 7.64
N ASP A 40 0.41 -5.51 8.37
CA ASP A 40 0.95 -5.73 9.71
C ASP A 40 2.41 -6.18 9.62
N THR A 41 3.28 -5.17 9.52
CA THR A 41 4.73 -5.36 9.40
C THR A 41 5.36 -5.93 10.66
N VAL A 42 4.73 -5.77 11.83
CA VAL A 42 5.22 -6.35 13.09
C VAL A 42 5.07 -7.85 13.06
N ARG A 43 3.89 -8.34 12.67
CA ARG A 43 3.63 -9.78 12.56
C ARG A 43 4.41 -10.38 11.38
N ALA A 44 4.48 -9.69 10.24
CA ALA A 44 5.24 -10.15 9.10
C ALA A 44 6.74 -10.32 9.43
N ASP A 45 7.36 -9.36 10.12
CA ASP A 45 8.76 -9.44 10.56
C ASP A 45 8.97 -10.58 11.57
N ALA A 46 8.06 -10.74 12.54
CA ALA A 46 8.11 -11.81 13.52
C ALA A 46 8.05 -13.21 12.88
N ASP A 47 7.29 -13.35 11.78
CA ASP A 47 7.14 -14.59 11.01
C ASP A 47 8.23 -14.74 9.93
N GLY A 48 9.22 -13.84 9.88
CA GLY A 48 10.43 -13.95 9.07
C GLY A 48 10.34 -13.33 7.67
N ILE A 49 9.29 -12.55 7.37
CA ILE A 49 9.18 -11.81 6.12
C ILE A 49 10.12 -10.61 6.16
N VAL A 50 11.07 -10.60 5.22
CA VAL A 50 12.07 -9.53 5.18
C VAL A 50 11.53 -8.32 4.41
N ILE A 51 11.51 -7.16 5.08
CA ILE A 51 11.12 -5.88 4.49
C ILE A 51 12.36 -4.97 4.46
N TYR A 52 12.78 -4.59 3.26
CA TYR A 52 13.95 -3.74 3.03
C TYR A 52 13.53 -2.30 2.80
N ARG A 53 14.28 -1.34 3.34
CA ARG A 53 14.08 0.08 3.03
C ARG A 53 14.80 0.45 1.74
N ALA A 54 14.04 0.82 0.70
CA ALA A 54 14.58 1.21 -0.61
C ALA A 54 14.68 2.73 -0.79
N GLY A 55 13.97 3.52 0.00
CA GLY A 55 14.01 4.98 -0.05
C GLY A 55 13.43 5.63 1.20
N THR A 56 13.08 6.92 1.08
CA THR A 56 12.50 7.69 2.19
C THR A 56 11.10 7.18 2.57
N THR A 57 10.31 6.86 1.55
CA THR A 57 8.89 6.47 1.65
C THR A 57 8.59 5.10 1.02
N VAL A 58 9.61 4.42 0.46
CA VAL A 58 9.47 3.16 -0.29
C VAL A 58 10.21 2.02 0.40
N PHE A 59 9.52 0.90 0.54
CA PHE A 59 10.04 -0.36 1.07
C PHE A 59 9.79 -1.49 0.08
N LEU A 60 10.59 -2.56 0.17
CA LEU A 60 10.54 -3.71 -0.72
C LEU A 60 10.45 -4.99 0.08
N THR A 61 9.69 -5.95 -0.43
CA THR A 61 9.68 -7.33 0.07
C THR A 61 9.44 -8.30 -1.08
N ASP A 62 9.75 -9.58 -0.91
CA ASP A 62 9.59 -10.57 -1.97
C ASP A 62 8.11 -10.90 -2.21
N GLU A 63 7.36 -11.06 -1.13
CA GLU A 63 5.92 -11.29 -1.13
C GLU A 63 5.28 -10.79 0.17
N VAL A 64 3.96 -10.57 0.16
CA VAL A 64 3.18 -10.29 1.37
C VAL A 64 2.03 -11.28 1.43
N PRO A 65 2.08 -12.31 2.28
CA PRO A 65 0.97 -13.25 2.44
C PRO A 65 -0.31 -12.56 2.90
N GLY A 66 -1.46 -13.15 2.55
CA GLY A 66 -2.78 -12.59 2.83
C GLY A 66 -3.07 -12.34 4.31
N ASP A 67 -2.48 -13.16 5.19
CA ASP A 67 -2.68 -13.09 6.64
C ASP A 67 -2.18 -11.79 7.29
N TYR A 68 -1.37 -11.01 6.58
CA TYR A 68 -0.83 -9.73 7.05
C TYR A 68 -1.51 -8.53 6.39
N LEU A 69 -2.45 -8.75 5.47
CA LEU A 69 -3.12 -7.70 4.71
C LEU A 69 -4.44 -7.32 5.37
N TYR A 70 -4.62 -6.02 5.59
CA TYR A 70 -5.86 -5.44 6.06
C TYR A 70 -6.35 -4.44 5.02
N ARG A 71 -7.63 -4.54 4.65
CA ARG A 71 -8.23 -3.51 3.79
C ARG A 71 -8.51 -2.27 4.64
N VAL A 72 -8.00 -1.13 4.20
CA VAL A 72 -8.41 0.16 4.75
C VAL A 72 -9.76 0.52 4.16
N ASP A 73 -10.71 0.92 5.00
CA ASP A 73 -12.04 1.32 4.55
C ASP A 73 -11.95 2.58 3.68
N GLU A 74 -12.82 2.64 2.67
CA GLU A 74 -12.85 3.79 1.77
C GLU A 74 -13.26 5.08 2.49
N ASP A 75 -14.01 4.97 3.59
CA ASP A 75 -14.42 6.07 4.46
C ASP A 75 -13.31 6.53 5.44
N ASP A 76 -12.08 6.00 5.32
CA ASP A 76 -10.95 6.47 6.13
C ASP A 76 -10.75 7.99 5.94
N PRO A 77 -10.66 8.77 7.03
CA PRO A 77 -10.58 10.23 6.94
C PRO A 77 -9.41 10.73 6.08
N MET A 78 -8.26 10.06 6.09
CA MET A 78 -7.12 10.48 5.27
C MET A 78 -7.34 10.18 3.79
N ILE A 79 -8.02 9.07 3.47
CA ILE A 79 -8.40 8.75 2.09
C ILE A 79 -9.39 9.78 1.56
N GLN A 80 -10.41 10.12 2.35
CA GLN A 80 -11.43 11.10 1.96
C GLN A 80 -10.85 12.51 1.78
N GLU A 81 -9.94 12.92 2.67
CA GLU A 81 -9.24 14.21 2.55
C GLU A 81 -8.43 14.30 1.26
N ILE A 82 -7.62 13.28 0.95
CA ILE A 82 -6.81 13.24 -0.28
C ILE A 82 -7.69 13.25 -1.54
N ILE A 83 -8.80 12.49 -1.54
CA ILE A 83 -9.73 12.49 -2.68
C ILE A 83 -10.35 13.87 -2.87
N ALA A 84 -10.77 14.52 -1.79
CA ALA A 84 -11.36 15.85 -1.85
C ALA A 84 -10.34 16.91 -2.34
N GLU A 85 -9.06 16.77 -2.00
CA GLU A 85 -7.99 17.62 -2.53
C GLU A 85 -7.83 17.42 -4.05
N TRP A 86 -7.74 16.18 -4.53
CA TRP A 86 -7.62 15.91 -5.97
C TRP A 86 -8.81 16.42 -6.78
N GLU A 87 -10.03 16.25 -6.28
CA GLU A 87 -11.24 16.75 -6.93
C GLU A 87 -11.24 18.29 -7.04
N GLN A 88 -10.68 18.99 -6.07
CA GLN A 88 -10.53 20.45 -6.11
C GLN A 88 -9.44 20.92 -7.09
N GLU A 89 -8.39 20.12 -7.29
CA GLU A 89 -7.30 20.45 -8.24
C GLU A 89 -7.72 20.25 -9.71
N GLU A 90 -8.72 19.42 -9.96
CA GLU A 90 -9.27 19.15 -11.30
C GLU A 90 -10.35 20.17 -11.77
N GLU A 91 -10.84 21.03 -10.87
CA GLU A 91 -11.86 22.06 -11.12
C GLU A 91 -11.28 23.43 -11.55
#